data_AF-A0A2N3VHJ1-F1
#
_entry.id   AF-A0A2N3VHJ1-F1
#
_cell.length_a   1.000
_cell.length_b   1.000
_cell.length_c   1.000
_cell.angle_alpha   90.00
_cell.angle_beta   90.00
_cell.angle_gamma   90.00
#
_symmetry.space_group_name_H-M   'P 1'
#
loop_
_entity.id
_entity.type
_entity.pdbx_description
1 polymer ?
#
loop_
_entity_poly.entity_id
_entity_poly.type
_entity_poly.pdbx_seq_one_letter_code
_entity_poly.pdbx_strand_id
1 'polypeptide(L)'
;MSRRKAGRPDEHAPSSVGRDEGGLLFREYDTVFDTWAMRFTQRLIGGLIVRQDRGGLRVASVELNSIEDMVVLVIEHYGNSEFVQSRVGHRLILSRLRAAAVDDDPGSAMNLYFDDVVAPLAPGESEPVDGVHWVTHPPTPAG
;
A
#
# COMPACT_ATOMS: atom_id res chain seq x y z
N MET A 1 -14.54 -64.87 -36.38
CA MET A 1 -13.77 -64.94 -35.12
C MET A 1 -13.38 -63.52 -34.68
N SER A 2 -13.63 -63.22 -33.40
CA SER A 2 -13.20 -62.09 -32.53
C SER A 2 -13.36 -60.63 -33.01
N ARG A 3 -14.40 -59.88 -32.56
CA ARG A 3 -14.53 -59.05 -31.31
C ARG A 3 -13.60 -57.82 -31.29
N ARG A 4 -13.93 -56.57 -30.93
CA ARG A 4 -15.09 -55.76 -30.46
C ARG A 4 -14.61 -54.29 -30.56
N LYS A 5 -15.35 -53.37 -31.18
CA LYS A 5 -16.17 -52.27 -30.60
C LYS A 5 -15.47 -51.26 -29.65
N ALA A 6 -15.35 -50.02 -30.15
CA ALA A 6 -15.61 -48.68 -29.61
C ALA A 6 -15.29 -48.27 -28.15
N GLY A 7 -14.73 -47.06 -28.01
CA GLY A 7 -14.84 -46.20 -26.81
C GLY A 7 -13.75 -45.11 -26.71
N ARG A 8 -14.12 -43.83 -26.92
CA ARG A 8 -13.50 -42.62 -26.32
C ARG A 8 -14.39 -42.23 -25.10
N PRO A 9 -14.06 -41.24 -24.22
CA PRO A 9 -12.83 -40.46 -23.96
C PRO A 9 -12.45 -40.40 -22.44
N ASP A 10 -11.39 -39.64 -22.11
CA ASP A 10 -11.00 -38.97 -20.85
C ASP A 10 -11.24 -39.64 -19.49
N GLU A 11 -10.15 -39.85 -18.72
CA GLU A 11 -10.19 -39.77 -17.25
C GLU A 11 -8.77 -39.59 -16.65
N HIS A 12 -8.65 -38.64 -15.73
CA HIS A 12 -7.48 -38.35 -14.92
C HIS A 12 -6.97 -39.56 -14.13
N ALA A 13 -5.65 -39.73 -14.06
CA ALA A 13 -5.00 -40.30 -12.89
C ALA A 13 -3.57 -39.75 -12.74
N PRO A 14 -3.12 -39.51 -11.49
CA PRO A 14 -2.03 -38.59 -11.17
C PRO A 14 -0.66 -39.19 -11.46
N SER A 15 0.26 -38.35 -11.92
CA SER A 15 1.68 -38.69 -11.99
C SER A 15 2.18 -39.08 -10.60
N SER A 16 2.71 -40.30 -10.55
CA SER A 16 3.45 -40.95 -9.48
C SER A 16 4.15 -40.00 -8.50
N VAL A 17 3.77 -40.10 -7.23
CA VAL A 17 4.55 -39.63 -6.07
C VAL A 17 5.86 -40.43 -6.05
N GLY A 18 6.91 -39.84 -6.64
CA GLY A 18 8.30 -40.23 -6.42
C GLY A 18 8.85 -39.41 -5.25
N ARG A 19 8.77 -39.98 -4.05
CA ARG A 19 9.57 -39.53 -2.90
C ARG A 19 10.97 -40.09 -3.09
N ASP A 20 11.91 -39.24 -3.46
CA ASP A 20 13.30 -39.29 -2.99
C ASP A 20 14.05 -38.12 -3.59
N GLU A 21 13.98 -36.93 -2.97
CA GLU A 21 15.05 -35.94 -3.12
C GLU A 21 15.16 -35.11 -1.83
N GLY A 22 16.33 -35.19 -1.19
CA GLY A 22 16.81 -34.19 -0.23
C GLY A 22 17.10 -32.87 -0.93
N GLY A 23 16.09 -32.30 -1.59
CA GLY A 23 16.12 -30.96 -2.15
C GLY A 23 15.77 -29.98 -1.04
N LEU A 24 16.72 -29.10 -0.71
CA LEU A 24 16.40 -27.84 -0.07
C LEU A 24 15.15 -27.28 -0.77
N LEU A 25 14.05 -27.19 -0.04
CA LEU A 25 12.88 -26.44 -0.47
C LEU A 25 13.35 -24.98 -0.58
N PHE A 26 13.92 -24.63 -1.73
CA PHE A 26 13.94 -23.28 -2.21
C PHE A 26 12.47 -22.91 -2.34
N ARG A 27 11.89 -22.37 -1.25
CA ARG A 27 10.83 -21.40 -1.41
C ARG A 27 11.43 -20.35 -2.32
N GLU A 28 11.08 -20.40 -3.60
CA GLU A 28 11.20 -19.26 -4.47
C GLU A 28 10.47 -18.14 -3.74
N TYR A 29 11.25 -17.26 -3.10
CA TYR A 29 10.77 -15.94 -2.75
C TYR A 29 10.62 -15.25 -4.09
N ASP A 30 9.44 -15.39 -4.68
CA ASP A 30 8.99 -14.55 -5.78
C ASP A 30 8.95 -13.13 -5.21
N THR A 31 10.10 -12.46 -5.24
CA THR A 31 10.23 -11.04 -4.93
C THR A 31 9.74 -10.34 -6.17
N VAL A 32 8.42 -10.41 -6.38
CA VAL A 32 7.74 -9.56 -7.35
C VAL A 32 7.96 -8.15 -6.85
N PHE A 33 8.94 -7.49 -7.45
CA PHE A 33 9.30 -6.13 -7.12
C PHE A 33 8.07 -5.25 -7.37
N ASP A 34 7.45 -4.75 -6.30
CA ASP A 34 6.21 -4.00 -6.41
C ASP A 34 6.48 -2.60 -6.97
N THR A 35 6.56 -2.54 -8.30
CA THR A 35 6.76 -1.31 -9.05
C THR A 35 5.60 -0.32 -8.87
N TRP A 36 4.41 -0.80 -8.52
CA TRP A 36 3.25 0.07 -8.28
C TRP A 36 3.45 0.86 -7.00
N ALA A 37 3.77 0.18 -5.89
CA ALA A 37 4.03 0.80 -4.59
C ALA A 37 5.15 1.82 -4.65
N MET A 38 6.27 1.50 -5.30
CA MET A 38 7.37 2.45 -5.46
C MET A 38 6.97 3.70 -6.26
N ARG A 39 6.25 3.52 -7.37
CA ARG A 39 5.80 4.65 -8.20
C ARG A 39 4.80 5.53 -7.45
N PHE A 40 3.91 4.91 -6.67
CA PHE A 40 3.03 5.62 -5.74
C PHE A 40 3.86 6.47 -4.76
N THR A 41 4.80 5.85 -4.05
CA THR A 41 5.65 6.52 -3.04
C THR A 41 6.49 7.64 -3.65
N GLN A 42 7.07 7.44 -4.83
CA GLN A 42 7.82 8.48 -5.54
C GLN A 42 6.95 9.69 -5.88
N ARG A 43 5.73 9.46 -6.36
CA ARG A 43 4.76 10.53 -6.66
C ARG A 43 4.32 11.26 -5.40
N LEU A 44 4.04 10.53 -4.33
CA LEU A 44 3.71 11.09 -3.01
C LEU A 44 4.84 12.01 -2.52
N ILE A 45 6.09 11.53 -2.51
CA ILE A 45 7.26 12.33 -2.09
C ILE A 45 7.40 13.58 -2.96
N GLY A 46 7.25 13.44 -4.29
CA GLY A 46 7.28 14.59 -5.21
C GLY A 46 6.22 15.63 -4.89
N GLY A 47 4.98 15.22 -4.61
CA GLY A 47 3.90 16.11 -4.18
C GLY A 47 4.21 16.79 -2.84
N LEU A 48 4.73 16.03 -1.87
CA LEU A 48 5.08 16.54 -0.54
C LEU A 48 6.18 17.59 -0.59
N ILE A 49 7.21 17.42 -1.43
CA ILE A 49 8.27 18.42 -1.64
C ILE A 49 7.65 19.74 -2.12
N VAL A 50 6.80 19.69 -3.15
CA VAL A 50 6.12 20.89 -3.69
C VAL A 50 5.25 21.57 -2.62
N ARG A 51 4.63 20.81 -1.71
CA ARG A 51 3.83 21.37 -0.62
C ARG A 51 4.69 21.98 0.48
N GLN A 52 5.81 21.38 0.84
CA GLN A 52 6.76 21.95 1.81
C GLN A 52 7.30 23.30 1.35
N ASP A 53 7.61 23.44 0.06
CA ASP A 53 8.12 24.69 -0.52
C ASP A 53 7.14 25.87 -0.37
N ARG A 54 5.84 25.60 -0.17
CA ARG A 54 4.80 26.61 0.09
C ARG A 54 4.74 27.06 1.55
N GLY A 55 5.45 26.37 2.46
CA GLY A 55 5.51 26.66 3.89
C GLY A 55 4.33 26.11 4.70
N GLY A 56 4.45 26.19 6.03
CA GLY A 56 3.40 25.81 6.98
C GLY A 56 3.33 24.33 7.36
N LEU A 57 4.11 23.47 6.70
CA LEU A 57 4.26 22.06 7.08
C LEU A 57 5.68 21.54 6.83
N ARG A 58 6.04 20.45 7.50
CA ARG A 58 7.27 19.67 7.31
C ARG A 58 6.93 18.18 7.32
N VAL A 59 7.53 17.41 6.43
CA VAL A 59 7.46 15.94 6.49
C VAL A 59 8.55 15.47 7.43
N ALA A 60 8.15 14.83 8.53
CA ALA A 60 9.06 14.28 9.53
C ALA A 60 9.60 12.90 9.09
N SER A 61 8.76 12.05 8.50
CA SER A 61 9.14 10.74 8.01
C SER A 61 8.25 10.25 6.87
N VAL A 62 8.81 9.44 5.97
CA VAL A 62 8.10 8.64 4.97
C VAL A 62 8.73 7.26 4.94
N GLU A 63 7.93 6.22 5.10
CA GLU A 63 8.35 4.84 5.11
C GLU A 63 7.44 4.01 4.22
N LEU A 64 8.02 3.25 3.29
CA LEU A 64 7.32 2.23 2.53
C LEU A 64 7.50 0.88 3.23
N ASN A 65 6.41 0.36 3.79
CA ASN A 65 6.39 -0.98 4.38
C ASN A 65 5.63 -1.93 3.45
N SER A 66 6.38 -2.65 2.61
CA SER A 66 5.82 -3.61 1.67
C SER A 66 5.27 -4.88 2.34
N ILE A 67 5.72 -5.22 3.55
CA ILE A 67 5.24 -6.38 4.29
C ILE A 67 3.83 -6.09 4.84
N GLU A 68 3.62 -4.88 5.34
CA GLU A 68 2.34 -4.44 5.90
C GLU A 68 1.42 -3.76 4.85
N ASP A 69 1.80 -3.80 3.56
CA ASP A 69 1.01 -3.22 2.46
C ASP A 69 0.67 -1.73 2.65
N MET A 70 1.64 -0.94 3.14
CA MET A 70 1.37 0.47 3.41
C MET A 70 2.56 1.41 3.21
N VAL A 71 2.23 2.68 2.97
CA VAL A 71 3.15 3.81 3.19
C VAL A 71 2.73 4.52 4.47
N VAL A 72 3.68 4.70 5.37
CA VAL A 72 3.52 5.47 6.61
C VAL A 72 4.21 6.82 6.45
N LEU A 73 3.52 7.89 6.80
CA LEU A 73 3.99 9.27 6.64
C LEU A 73 3.67 10.03 7.93
N VAL A 74 4.57 10.91 8.38
CA VAL A 74 4.28 11.86 9.46
C VAL A 74 4.55 13.28 8.99
N ILE A 75 3.56 14.15 9.16
CA ILE A 75 3.62 15.58 8.82
C ILE A 75 3.49 16.40 10.11
N GLU A 76 4.41 17.34 10.29
CA GLU A 76 4.34 18.39 11.31
C GLU A 76 3.74 19.64 10.67
N HIS A 77 2.67 20.19 11.25
CA HIS A 77 2.07 21.44 10.80
C HIS A 77 2.50 22.57 11.73
N TYR A 78 2.95 23.66 11.12
CA TYR A 78 3.43 24.87 11.81
C TYR A 78 2.47 26.05 11.61
N GLY A 79 1.72 26.07 10.51
CA GLY A 79 0.91 27.23 10.13
C GLY A 79 1.80 28.48 10.00
N ASN A 80 1.50 29.52 10.77
CA ASN A 80 2.29 30.76 10.85
C ASN A 80 3.19 30.81 12.10
N SER A 81 3.40 29.69 12.80
CA SER A 81 4.19 29.61 14.02
C SER A 81 5.56 28.99 13.76
N GLU A 82 6.55 29.33 14.59
CA GLU A 82 7.83 28.62 14.66
C GLU A 82 7.71 27.29 15.44
N PHE A 83 6.60 27.09 16.16
CA PHE A 83 6.33 25.88 16.93
C PHE A 83 5.37 24.95 16.19
N VAL A 84 5.60 23.64 16.33
CA VAL A 84 4.70 22.60 15.83
C VAL A 84 3.34 22.76 16.48
N GLN A 85 2.31 22.99 15.66
CA GLN A 85 0.92 23.12 16.08
C GLN A 85 0.24 21.76 16.16
N SER A 86 0.54 20.86 15.23
CA SER A 86 0.03 19.50 15.22
C SER A 86 0.97 18.54 14.50
N ARG A 87 0.87 17.26 14.84
CA ARG A 87 1.52 16.16 14.11
C ARG A 87 0.47 15.19 13.64
N VAL A 88 0.47 14.89 12.36
CA VAL A 88 -0.46 13.96 11.73
C VAL A 88 0.31 12.83 11.09
N GLY A 89 0.00 11.60 11.49
CA GLY A 89 0.51 10.37 10.91
C GLY A 89 -0.52 9.78 9.95
N HIS A 90 -0.11 9.45 8.74
CA HIS A 90 -0.96 8.84 7.72
C HIS A 90 -0.50 7.42 7.43
N ARG A 91 -1.46 6.48 7.42
CA ARG A 91 -1.29 5.12 6.93
C ARG A 91 -2.00 4.97 5.60
N LEU A 92 -1.26 4.78 4.52
CA LEU A 92 -1.75 4.68 3.15
C LEU A 92 -1.72 3.21 2.73
N ILE A 93 -2.87 2.53 2.73
CA ILE A 93 -2.98 1.09 2.43
C ILE A 93 -2.91 0.88 0.92
N LEU A 94 -1.80 0.32 0.43
CA LEU A 94 -1.44 0.29 -0.98
C LEU A 94 -2.41 -0.56 -1.80
N SER A 95 -2.77 -1.76 -1.35
CA SER A 95 -3.73 -2.61 -2.06
C SER A 95 -5.09 -1.92 -2.26
N ARG A 96 -5.57 -1.17 -1.26
CA ARG A 96 -6.85 -0.47 -1.33
C ARG A 96 -6.78 0.77 -2.21
N LEU A 97 -5.68 1.52 -2.13
CA LEU A 97 -5.42 2.65 -3.02
C LEU A 97 -5.33 2.22 -4.47
N ARG A 98 -4.68 1.09 -4.74
CA ARG A 98 -4.62 0.49 -6.06
C ARG A 98 -5.98 0.08 -6.58
N ALA A 99 -6.83 -0.51 -5.74
CA ALA A 99 -8.20 -0.88 -6.13
C ALA A 99 -9.08 0.34 -6.49
N ALA A 100 -8.75 1.52 -5.96
CA ALA A 100 -9.43 2.78 -6.26
C ALA A 100 -8.81 3.56 -7.43
N ALA A 101 -7.66 3.12 -7.94
CA ALA A 101 -6.92 3.81 -9.00
C ALA A 101 -7.69 3.76 -10.33
N VAL A 102 -7.67 4.88 -11.05
CA VAL A 102 -8.11 4.92 -12.46
C VAL A 102 -6.99 4.34 -13.32
N ASP A 103 -7.34 3.41 -14.21
CA ASP A 103 -6.42 2.76 -15.15
C ASP A 103 -5.19 2.09 -14.51
N ASP A 104 -5.31 1.63 -13.26
CA ASP A 104 -4.19 1.10 -12.44
C ASP A 104 -3.02 2.09 -12.28
N ASP A 105 -3.25 3.40 -12.47
CA ASP A 105 -2.19 4.42 -12.36
C ASP A 105 -2.00 4.88 -10.89
N PRO A 106 -0.78 4.76 -10.32
CA PRO A 106 -0.50 5.21 -8.96
C PRO A 106 -0.72 6.70 -8.71
N GLY A 107 -0.62 7.54 -9.76
CA GLY A 107 -0.80 8.99 -9.65
C GLY A 107 -2.26 9.36 -9.44
N SER A 108 -3.16 8.67 -10.13
CA SER A 108 -4.60 8.77 -9.90
C SER A 108 -4.96 8.45 -8.45
N ALA A 109 -4.42 7.34 -7.90
CA ALA A 109 -4.67 6.93 -6.51
C ALA A 109 -4.08 7.93 -5.50
N MET A 110 -2.89 8.47 -5.78
CA MET A 110 -2.26 9.49 -4.93
C MET A 110 -3.13 10.75 -4.87
N ASN A 111 -3.63 11.22 -6.01
CA ASN A 111 -4.43 12.43 -6.09
C ASN A 111 -5.78 12.34 -5.33
N LEU A 112 -6.32 11.13 -5.11
CA LEU A 112 -7.58 10.96 -4.38
C LEU A 112 -7.52 11.45 -2.93
N TYR A 113 -6.37 11.28 -2.26
CA TYR A 113 -6.22 11.55 -0.83
C TYR A 113 -5.11 12.55 -0.53
N PHE A 114 -4.40 13.06 -1.54
CA PHE A 114 -3.24 13.92 -1.31
C PHE A 114 -3.58 15.20 -0.54
N ASP A 115 -4.70 15.84 -0.88
CA ASP A 115 -5.11 17.06 -0.18
C ASP A 115 -5.51 16.78 1.28
N ASP A 116 -6.13 15.63 1.56
CA ASP A 116 -6.42 15.19 2.94
C ASP A 116 -5.13 14.91 3.72
N VAL A 117 -4.14 14.29 3.06
CA VAL A 117 -2.84 13.98 3.67
C VAL A 117 -2.09 15.24 4.08
N VAL A 118 -2.18 16.32 3.31
CA VAL A 118 -1.45 17.57 3.62
C VAL A 118 -2.29 18.57 4.41
N ALA A 119 -3.56 18.27 4.66
CA ALA A 119 -4.43 19.13 5.46
C ALA A 119 -4.12 18.97 6.95
N PRO A 120 -4.08 20.08 7.72
CA PRO A 120 -4.04 19.99 9.17
C PRO A 120 -5.34 19.36 9.68
N LEU A 121 -5.25 18.46 10.66
CA LEU A 121 -6.44 17.92 11.30
C LEU A 121 -7.15 18.97 12.17
N ALA A 122 -8.47 18.93 12.15
CA ALA A 122 -9.28 19.71 13.06
C ALA A 122 -9.11 19.18 14.50
N PRO A 123 -9.07 20.06 15.52
CA PRO A 123 -9.03 19.63 16.92
C PRO A 123 -10.24 18.77 17.25
N GLY A 124 -10.02 17.56 17.82
CA GLY A 124 -11.06 16.74 18.44
C GLY A 124 -11.40 15.40 17.78
N GLU A 125 -10.71 15.00 16.70
CA GLU A 125 -11.05 13.75 15.99
C GLU A 125 -10.57 12.47 16.71
N SER A 126 -9.54 12.54 17.56
CA SER A 126 -9.07 11.46 18.44
C SER A 126 -7.94 11.96 19.35
N GLU A 127 -7.72 11.31 20.50
CA GLU A 127 -6.55 11.59 21.35
C GLU A 127 -5.26 11.14 20.63
N PRO A 128 -4.22 12.00 20.57
CA PRO A 128 -2.99 11.65 19.87
C PRO A 128 -2.20 10.58 20.61
N VAL A 129 -1.65 9.61 19.87
CA VAL A 129 -0.72 8.60 20.41
C VAL A 129 0.69 9.13 20.23
N ASP A 130 1.44 9.26 21.32
CA ASP A 130 2.79 9.87 21.34
C ASP A 130 2.83 11.26 20.69
N GLY A 131 1.74 12.03 20.84
CA GLY A 131 1.60 13.37 20.25
C GLY A 131 1.32 13.37 18.75
N VAL A 132 1.00 12.22 18.13
CA VAL A 132 0.64 12.08 16.72
C VAL A 132 -0.83 11.65 16.57
N HIS A 133 -1.59 12.41 15.80
CA HIS A 133 -2.93 12.02 15.37
C HIS A 133 -2.85 11.13 14.15
N TRP A 134 -3.44 9.93 14.21
CA TRP A 134 -3.29 8.95 13.14
C TRP A 134 -4.54 8.85 12.26
N VAL A 135 -4.33 8.92 10.94
CA VAL A 135 -5.36 8.77 9.90
C VAL A 135 -4.99 7.61 9.00
N THR A 136 -5.99 6.88 8.53
CA THR A 136 -5.81 5.76 7.58
C THR A 136 -6.55 6.07 6.29
N HIS A 137 -5.86 5.92 5.16
CA HIS A 137 -6.43 6.09 3.83
C HIS A 137 -6.29 4.78 3.00
N PRO A 138 -7.33 4.42 2.23
CA PRO A 138 -8.68 4.96 2.30
C PRO A 138 -9.32 4.67 3.67
N PRO A 139 -10.29 5.49 4.12
CA PRO A 139 -10.98 5.25 5.39
C PRO A 139 -11.66 3.88 5.34
N THR A 140 -11.63 3.16 6.46
CA THR A 140 -12.38 1.91 6.59
C THR A 140 -13.87 2.22 6.39
N PRO A 141 -14.59 1.49 5.51
CA PRO A 141 -16.02 1.70 5.35
C PRO A 141 -16.73 1.61 6.70
N ALA A 142 -17.61 2.57 7.00
CA ALA A 142 -18.55 2.42 8.10
C ALA A 142 -19.45 1.22 7.76
N GLY A 143 -19.37 0.16 8.57
CA GLY A 143 -20.19 -1.04 8.42
C GLY A 143 -21.66 -0.82 8.74
#